data_AF-A0A0C2FC87-F1
#
_entry.id   AF-A0A0C2FC87-F1
#
_cell.length_a   1.000
_cell.length_b   1.000
_cell.length_c   1.000
_cell.angle_alpha   90.00
_cell.angle_beta   90.00
_cell.angle_gamma   90.00
#
_symmetry.space_group_name_H-M   'P 1'
#
loop_
_entity.id
_entity.type
_entity.pdbx_description
1 polymer ?
#
loop_
_entity_poly.entity_id
_entity_poly.type
_entity_poly.pdbx_seq_one_letter_code
_entity_poly.pdbx_strand_id
1 'polypeptide(L)'
;MLRTVYRVAHPFLMFASRIYFLAVHLIFQFIHLFTSRIYVTKPTDGILMISATQAVQKIINREISSLELVEAYIHRIEQVNPIINAVVVKNFDEAREKAQEVDARIADAADSELDEVLSNYLFYTTLIIFSIFFCGRMAEKRS
;
A
#
# COMPACT_ATOMS: atom_id res chain seq x y z
N MET A 1 17.99 -48.62 15.40
CA MET A 1 16.64 -48.89 14.84
C MET A 1 15.93 -47.65 14.32
N LEU A 2 15.82 -46.56 15.11
CA LEU A 2 15.13 -45.33 14.70
C LEU A 2 15.61 -44.74 13.35
N ARG A 3 16.92 -44.81 13.07
CA ARG A 3 17.54 -44.29 11.83
C ARG A 3 17.17 -45.07 10.56
N THR A 4 16.91 -46.38 10.68
CA THR A 4 16.50 -47.24 9.54
C THR A 4 15.01 -47.05 9.24
N VAL A 5 14.19 -46.94 10.29
CA VAL A 5 12.76 -46.64 10.18
C VAL A 5 12.55 -45.30 9.48
N TYR A 6 13.28 -44.26 9.89
CA TYR A 6 13.21 -42.96 9.22
C TYR A 6 13.74 -42.98 7.78
N ARG A 7 14.79 -43.76 7.48
CA ARG A 7 15.31 -43.88 6.10
C ARG A 7 14.29 -44.50 5.14
N VAL A 8 13.48 -45.44 5.63
CA VAL A 8 12.40 -46.09 4.84
C VAL A 8 11.13 -45.23 4.81
N ALA A 9 10.78 -44.54 5.90
CA ALA A 9 9.59 -43.68 5.96
C ALA A 9 9.76 -42.34 5.23
N HIS A 10 10.99 -41.79 5.20
CA HIS A 10 11.31 -40.51 4.55
C HIS A 10 10.91 -40.43 3.06
N PRO A 11 11.19 -41.41 2.18
CA PRO A 11 10.74 -41.35 0.78
C PRO A 11 9.22 -41.34 0.66
N PHE A 12 8.48 -42.05 1.51
CA PHE A 12 7.01 -42.02 1.54
C PHE A 12 6.47 -40.66 1.97
N LEU A 13 7.05 -40.06 3.02
CA LEU A 13 6.69 -38.73 3.48
C LEU A 13 6.94 -37.65 2.40
N MET A 14 8.09 -37.73 1.71
CA MET A 14 8.38 -36.82 0.58
C MET A 14 7.41 -37.02 -0.59
N PHE A 15 7.00 -38.25 -0.88
CA PHE A 15 6.07 -38.53 -1.97
C PHE A 15 4.67 -37.98 -1.66
N ALA A 16 4.17 -38.21 -0.45
CA ALA A 16 2.92 -37.63 0.02
C ALA A 16 2.94 -36.09 0.00
N SER A 17 4.04 -35.48 0.44
CA SER A 17 4.24 -34.03 0.39
C SER A 17 4.24 -33.49 -1.04
N ARG A 18 4.92 -34.16 -1.98
CA ARG A 18 4.93 -33.76 -3.39
C ARG A 18 3.56 -33.87 -4.06
N ILE A 19 2.79 -34.92 -3.75
CA ILE A 19 1.41 -35.07 -4.24
C ILE A 19 0.54 -33.95 -3.69
N TYR A 20 0.66 -33.63 -2.40
CA TYR A 20 -0.05 -32.51 -1.78
C TYR A 20 0.28 -31.17 -2.47
N PHE A 21 1.57 -30.85 -2.62
CA PHE A 21 1.98 -29.62 -3.29
C PHE A 21 1.53 -29.56 -4.75
N LEU A 22 1.57 -30.68 -5.47
CA LEU A 22 1.05 -30.78 -6.84
C LEU A 22 -0.46 -30.52 -6.89
N ALA A 23 -1.22 -31.14 -5.99
CA ALA A 23 -2.67 -30.94 -5.91
C ALA A 23 -3.03 -29.48 -5.60
N VAL A 24 -2.34 -28.86 -4.64
CA VAL A 24 -2.50 -27.42 -4.34
C VAL A 24 -2.17 -26.58 -5.57
N HIS A 25 -1.07 -26.87 -6.28
CA HIS A 25 -0.68 -26.12 -7.47
C HIS A 25 -1.73 -26.24 -8.59
N LEU A 26 -2.26 -27.44 -8.83
CA LEU A 26 -3.31 -27.68 -9.80
C LEU A 26 -4.62 -26.96 -9.44
N ILE A 27 -5.01 -26.98 -8.16
CA ILE A 27 -6.19 -26.26 -7.68
C ILE A 27 -6.02 -24.74 -7.84
N PHE A 28 -4.87 -24.19 -7.43
CA PHE A 28 -4.57 -22.76 -7.62
C PHE A 28 -4.50 -22.37 -9.09
N GLN A 29 -3.88 -23.20 -9.93
CA GLN A 29 -3.81 -22.97 -11.38
C GLN A 29 -5.21 -22.96 -12.00
N PHE A 30 -6.06 -23.90 -11.59
CA PHE A 30 -7.46 -23.95 -12.01
C PHE A 30 -8.22 -22.69 -11.58
N ILE A 31 -8.14 -22.30 -10.30
CA ILE A 31 -8.78 -21.07 -9.78
C ILE A 31 -8.26 -19.83 -10.51
N HIS A 32 -6.96 -19.74 -10.78
CA HIS A 32 -6.34 -18.62 -11.49
C HIS A 32 -6.69 -18.62 -12.99
N LEU A 33 -7.06 -19.76 -13.57
CA LEU A 33 -7.57 -19.85 -14.94
C LEU A 33 -8.98 -19.25 -15.06
N PHE A 34 -9.80 -19.42 -14.02
CA PHE A 34 -11.19 -18.91 -13.99
C PHE A 34 -11.32 -17.51 -13.40
N THR A 35 -10.35 -17.05 -12.61
CA THR A 35 -10.32 -15.67 -12.09
C THR A 35 -9.88 -14.71 -13.20
N SER A 36 -10.81 -13.89 -13.69
CA SER A 36 -10.48 -12.77 -14.58
C SER A 36 -9.64 -11.75 -13.83
N ARG A 37 -8.45 -11.42 -14.33
CA ARG A 37 -7.64 -10.34 -13.73
C ARG A 37 -8.36 -9.02 -13.92
N ILE A 38 -8.63 -8.31 -12.84
CA ILE A 38 -9.16 -6.96 -12.89
C ILE A 38 -7.98 -6.01 -13.10
N TYR A 39 -8.01 -5.25 -14.19
CA TYR A 39 -6.97 -4.30 -14.53
C TYR A 39 -7.39 -2.90 -14.11
N VAL A 40 -6.66 -2.32 -13.16
CA VAL A 40 -6.84 -0.92 -12.78
C VAL A 40 -6.22 -0.05 -13.88
N THR A 41 -6.98 0.95 -14.35
CA THR A 41 -6.50 1.90 -15.36
C THR A 41 -5.29 2.68 -14.85
N LYS A 42 -4.43 3.15 -15.75
CA LYS A 42 -3.33 4.03 -15.36
C LYS A 42 -3.89 5.39 -14.93
N PRO A 43 -3.34 6.05 -13.88
CA PRO A 43 -3.72 7.42 -13.53
C PRO A 43 -3.48 8.37 -14.71
N THR A 44 -4.44 9.26 -14.95
CA THR A 44 -4.37 10.28 -16.01
C THR A 44 -3.56 11.50 -15.56
N ASP A 45 -3.62 11.82 -14.26
CA ASP A 45 -2.97 13.00 -13.69
C ASP A 45 -1.47 12.77 -13.49
N GLY A 46 -0.65 13.71 -13.98
CA GLY A 46 0.81 13.63 -13.87
C GLY A 46 1.30 13.68 -12.42
N ILE A 47 0.56 14.35 -11.53
CA ILE A 47 0.87 14.48 -10.09
C ILE A 47 0.81 13.12 -9.38
N LEU A 48 0.03 12.16 -9.88
CA LEU A 48 -0.05 10.81 -9.30
C LEU A 48 1.11 9.90 -9.72
N MET A 49 1.94 10.36 -10.66
CA MET A 49 2.99 9.56 -11.30
C MET A 49 4.40 9.97 -10.91
N ILE A 50 4.54 11.04 -10.15
CA ILE A 50 5.83 11.49 -9.59
C ILE A 50 6.19 10.67 -8.35
N SER A 51 7.49 10.57 -8.04
CA SER A 51 7.94 9.92 -6.81
C SER A 51 7.62 10.79 -5.58
N ALA A 52 7.60 10.17 -4.40
CA ALA A 52 7.48 10.87 -3.11
C ALA A 52 8.51 12.01 -2.96
N THR A 53 9.76 11.76 -3.32
CA THR A 53 10.84 12.77 -3.29
C THR A 53 10.62 13.90 -4.28
N GLN A 54 10.12 13.60 -5.48
CA GLN A 54 9.79 14.62 -6.47
C GLN A 54 8.59 15.46 -6.03
N ALA A 55 7.59 14.86 -5.38
CA ALA A 55 6.46 15.57 -4.81
C ALA A 55 6.92 16.57 -3.74
N VAL A 56 7.79 16.16 -2.82
CA VAL A 56 8.39 17.04 -1.80
C VAL A 56 9.14 18.20 -2.46
N GLN A 57 10.00 17.92 -3.44
CA GLN A 57 10.74 18.96 -4.13
C GLN A 57 9.81 19.96 -4.83
N LYS A 58 8.73 19.48 -5.45
CA LYS A 58 7.73 20.36 -6.09
C LYS A 58 6.96 21.21 -5.08
N ILE A 59 6.68 20.67 -3.89
CA ILE A 59 6.05 21.43 -2.80
C ILE A 59 7.01 22.51 -2.28
N ILE A 60 8.29 22.19 -2.06
CA ILE A 60 9.32 23.15 -1.64
C ILE A 60 9.47 24.26 -2.70
N ASN A 61 9.50 23.88 -3.97
CA ASN A 61 9.56 24.82 -5.09
C ASN A 61 8.25 25.60 -5.29
N ARG A 62 7.20 25.34 -4.49
CA ARG A 62 5.85 25.92 -4.59
C ARG A 62 5.18 25.70 -5.95
N GLU A 63 5.55 24.62 -6.64
CA GLU A 63 4.95 24.22 -7.91
C GLU A 63 3.59 23.52 -7.72
N ILE A 64 3.41 22.83 -6.59
CA ILE A 64 2.16 22.17 -6.18
C ILE A 64 1.94 22.42 -4.68
N SER A 65 0.68 22.46 -4.25
CA SER A 65 0.31 22.54 -2.82
C SER A 65 0.17 21.13 -2.22
N SER A 66 0.42 21.00 -0.91
CA SER A 66 0.20 19.74 -0.19
C SER A 66 -1.27 19.32 -0.24
N LEU A 67 -2.20 20.28 -0.10
CA LEU A 67 -3.63 20.03 -0.23
C LEU A 67 -4.01 19.50 -1.61
N GLU A 68 -3.47 20.10 -2.68
CA GLU A 68 -3.71 19.65 -4.06
C GLU A 68 -3.24 18.21 -4.27
N LEU A 69 -2.06 17.87 -3.75
CA LEU A 69 -1.51 16.52 -3.83
C LEU A 69 -2.40 15.50 -3.10
N VAL A 70 -2.84 15.82 -1.89
CA VAL A 70 -3.71 14.94 -1.09
C VAL A 70 -5.06 14.74 -1.77
N GLU A 71 -5.66 15.81 -2.31
CA GLU A 71 -6.96 15.72 -2.96
C GLU A 71 -6.89 14.86 -4.24
N ALA A 72 -5.80 14.96 -5.01
CA ALA A 72 -5.55 14.09 -6.15
C ALA A 72 -5.48 12.61 -5.75
N TYR A 73 -4.81 12.29 -4.64
CA TYR A 73 -4.76 10.93 -4.12
C TYR A 73 -6.13 10.43 -3.65
N ILE A 74 -6.88 11.25 -2.89
CA ILE A 74 -8.22 10.89 -2.43
C ILE A 74 -9.13 10.59 -3.62
N HIS A 75 -9.14 11.47 -4.62
CA HIS A 75 -9.93 11.28 -5.83
C HIS A 75 -9.61 9.94 -6.52
N ARG A 76 -8.32 9.60 -6.61
CA ARG A 76 -7.91 8.32 -7.20
C ARG A 76 -8.31 7.12 -6.35
N ILE A 77 -8.20 7.23 -5.03
CA ILE A 77 -8.63 6.19 -4.09
C ILE A 77 -10.13 5.93 -4.26
N GLU A 78 -10.96 6.96 -4.38
CA GLU A 78 -12.40 6.80 -4.58
C GLU A 78 -12.76 6.07 -5.88
N GLN A 79 -12.00 6.31 -6.96
CA GLN A 79 -12.19 5.61 -8.23
C GLN A 79 -11.77 4.13 -8.18
N VAL A 80 -10.69 3.82 -7.47
CA VAL A 80 -10.05 2.48 -7.52
C VAL A 80 -10.50 1.58 -6.38
N ASN A 81 -10.79 2.14 -5.20
CA ASN A 81 -11.12 1.35 -4.02
C ASN A 81 -12.33 0.42 -4.20
N PRO A 82 -13.43 0.78 -4.91
CA PRO A 82 -14.54 -0.15 -5.15
C PRO A 82 -14.12 -1.42 -5.90
N ILE A 83 -13.01 -1.36 -6.64
CA ILE A 83 -12.50 -2.45 -7.48
C ILE A 83 -11.60 -3.40 -6.69
N ILE A 84 -10.71 -2.85 -5.86
CA ILE A 84 -9.68 -3.62 -5.12
C ILE A 84 -10.00 -3.81 -3.64
N ASN A 85 -10.98 -3.08 -3.11
CA ASN A 85 -11.40 -3.05 -1.71
C ASN A 85 -10.21 -2.95 -0.73
N ALA A 86 -9.31 -2.01 -0.98
CA ALA A 86 -8.07 -1.88 -0.22
C ALA A 86 -8.16 -0.90 0.96
N VAL A 87 -9.14 0.00 0.95
CA VAL A 87 -9.38 1.01 1.97
C VAL A 87 -10.56 0.60 2.82
N VAL A 88 -10.28 0.27 4.09
CA VAL A 88 -11.29 -0.15 5.07
C VAL A 88 -11.89 1.05 5.82
N VAL A 89 -11.04 2.03 6.16
CA VAL A 89 -11.43 3.24 6.92
C VAL A 89 -11.02 4.46 6.12
N LYS A 90 -11.92 5.43 5.95
CA LYS A 90 -11.70 6.65 5.16
C LYS A 90 -11.52 7.85 6.10
N ASN A 91 -10.28 8.20 6.44
CA ASN A 91 -9.96 9.41 7.21
C ASN A 91 -9.53 10.56 6.29
N PHE A 92 -10.37 10.89 5.31
CA PHE A 92 -10.03 11.90 4.30
C PHE A 92 -10.02 13.33 4.87
N ASP A 93 -10.90 13.63 5.83
CA ASP A 93 -10.99 14.97 6.41
C ASP A 93 -9.76 15.32 7.25
N GLU A 94 -9.29 14.36 8.07
CA GLU A 94 -8.05 14.50 8.83
C GLU A 94 -6.83 14.69 7.89
N ALA A 95 -6.81 13.99 6.75
CA ALA A 95 -5.76 14.13 5.77
C ALA A 95 -5.75 15.54 5.13
N ARG A 96 -6.93 16.11 4.85
CA ARG A 96 -7.07 17.48 4.33
C ARG A 96 -6.65 18.53 5.34
N GLU A 97 -7.09 18.40 6.60
CA GLU A 97 -6.73 19.32 7.67
C GLU A 97 -5.21 19.37 7.88
N LYS A 98 -4.56 18.21 7.93
CA LYS A 98 -3.10 18.10 8.00
C LYS A 98 -2.39 18.73 6.81
N ALA A 99 -2.95 18.58 5.60
CA ALA A 99 -2.38 19.17 4.40
C ALA A 99 -2.44 20.71 4.44
N GLN A 100 -3.54 21.26 4.95
CA GLN A 100 -3.68 22.69 5.17
C GLN A 100 -2.72 23.21 6.24
N GLU A 101 -2.54 22.48 7.34
CA GLU A 101 -1.57 22.84 8.38
C GLU A 101 -0.15 22.92 7.81
N VAL A 102 0.22 21.96 6.96
CA VAL A 102 1.54 21.96 6.32
C VAL A 102 1.70 23.07 5.31
N ASP A 103 0.71 23.32 4.46
CA ASP A 103 0.76 24.44 3.52
C ASP A 103 0.88 25.78 4.27
N ALA A 104 0.20 25.94 5.40
CA ALA A 104 0.34 27.12 6.26
C ALA A 104 1.76 27.25 6.86
N ARG A 105 2.33 26.15 7.35
CA ARG A 105 3.70 26.13 7.87
C ARG A 105 4.74 26.41 6.79
N ILE A 106 4.52 25.96 5.56
CA ILE A 106 5.41 26.23 4.41
C ILE A 106 5.33 27.71 4.00
N ALA A 107 4.17 28.34 4.13
CA ALA A 107 4.00 29.75 3.84
C ALA A 107 4.79 30.64 4.83
N ASP A 108 4.88 30.24 6.10
CA ASP A 108 5.53 31.00 7.17
C ASP A 108 7.01 30.67 7.38
N ALA A 109 7.50 29.51 6.93
CA ALA A 109 8.86 29.03 7.20
C ALA A 109 9.89 29.41 6.11
N ALA A 110 11.16 29.52 6.53
CA ALA A 110 12.30 29.71 5.62
C ALA A 110 12.69 28.38 4.95
N ASP A 111 13.15 28.46 3.69
CA ASP A 111 13.43 27.30 2.81
C ASP A 111 14.31 26.19 3.45
N SER A 112 15.17 26.54 4.42
CA SER A 112 16.07 25.58 5.10
C SER A 112 15.38 24.65 6.11
N GLU A 113 14.20 24.99 6.62
CA GLU A 113 13.46 24.15 7.59
C GLU A 113 12.38 23.28 6.92
N LEU A 114 12.07 23.55 5.65
CA LEU A 114 10.99 22.89 4.92
C LEU A 114 11.27 21.42 4.66
N ASP A 115 12.54 21.06 4.38
CA ASP A 115 12.92 19.71 3.95
C ASP A 115 12.76 18.68 5.08
N GLU A 116 13.08 19.06 6.32
CA GLU A 116 12.91 18.21 7.49
C GLU A 116 11.44 18.05 7.89
N VAL A 117 10.68 19.16 7.84
CA VAL A 117 9.23 19.16 8.12
C VAL A 117 8.48 18.31 7.09
N LEU A 118 8.79 18.48 5.80
CA LEU A 118 8.14 17.72 4.72
C LEU A 118 8.57 16.26 4.69
N SER A 119 9.82 15.93 5.00
CA SER A 119 10.25 14.52 5.09
C SER A 119 9.42 13.81 6.16
N ASN A 120 9.34 14.35 7.37
CA ASN A 120 8.57 13.76 8.46
C ASN A 120 7.06 13.70 8.14
N TYR A 121 6.55 14.73 7.47
CA TYR A 121 5.16 14.81 7.04
C TYR A 121 4.80 13.85 5.91
N LEU A 122 5.67 13.64 4.91
CA LEU A 122 5.42 12.71 3.82
C LEU A 122 5.51 11.26 4.29
N PHE A 123 6.37 10.96 5.28
CA PHE A 123 6.34 9.69 6.00
C PHE A 123 5.02 9.50 6.75
N TYR A 124 4.47 10.54 7.38
CA TYR A 124 3.18 10.48 8.07
C TYR A 124 1.97 10.36 7.13
N THR A 125 1.95 11.07 6.00
CA THR A 125 0.85 10.99 5.02
C THR A 125 0.90 9.70 4.21
N THR A 126 2.09 9.20 3.86
CA THR A 126 2.22 7.82 3.38
C THR A 126 1.75 6.83 4.43
N LEU A 127 2.01 7.05 5.73
CA LEU A 127 1.47 6.26 6.83
C LEU A 127 -0.04 6.38 7.01
N ILE A 128 -0.68 7.51 6.67
CA ILE A 128 -2.15 7.66 6.72
C ILE A 128 -2.77 6.93 5.52
N ILE A 129 -2.25 7.12 4.31
CA ILE A 129 -2.67 6.37 3.11
C ILE A 129 -2.37 4.87 3.27
N PHE A 130 -1.25 4.50 3.89
CA PHE A 130 -0.95 3.11 4.27
C PHE A 130 -1.84 2.62 5.40
N SER A 131 -2.17 3.43 6.41
CA SER A 131 -3.07 3.00 7.51
C SER A 131 -4.47 2.76 6.99
N ILE A 132 -4.93 3.59 6.05
CA ILE A 132 -6.12 3.34 5.24
C ILE A 132 -6.04 1.96 4.52
N PHE A 133 -4.87 1.59 4.01
CA PHE A 133 -4.57 0.30 3.35
C PHE A 133 -4.32 -0.88 4.32
N PHE A 134 -3.92 -0.63 5.57
CA PHE A 134 -3.41 -1.63 6.52
C PHE A 134 -4.28 -1.80 7.77
N CYS A 135 -5.36 -1.01 7.93
CA CYS A 135 -6.35 -1.16 9.00
C CYS A 135 -7.19 -2.47 8.86
N GLY A 136 -6.91 -3.32 7.87
CA GLY A 136 -7.45 -4.68 7.81
C GLY A 136 -6.63 -5.74 8.58
N ARG A 137 -5.40 -5.44 9.02
CA ARG A 137 -4.45 -6.48 9.53
C ARG A 137 -4.16 -6.40 11.03
N MET A 138 -4.93 -5.61 11.79
CA MET A 138 -4.83 -5.52 13.27
C MET A 138 -5.98 -6.22 14.01
N ALA A 139 -6.97 -6.78 13.31
CA ALA A 139 -8.09 -7.51 13.92
C ALA A 139 -7.83 -9.02 14.11
N GLU A 140 -6.67 -9.55 13.69
CA GLU A 140 -6.30 -10.98 13.84
C GLU A 140 -5.15 -11.15 14.84
N LYS A 141 -5.32 -10.58 16.03
CA LYS A 141 -4.52 -10.93 17.22
C LYS A 141 -5.36 -10.84 18.50
N ARG A 142 -6.46 -11.61 18.59
CA ARG A 142 -6.95 -12.13 19.89
C ARG A 142 -8.05 -13.19 19.73
N SER A 143 -7.65 -14.46 19.65
CA SER A 143 -8.18 -15.62 20.40
C SER A 143 -7.74 -16.91 19.73
#